data_AF-A0A0D1ZY00-F1
#
_entry.id   AF-A0A0D1ZY00-F1
#
_cell.length_a   1.000
_cell.length_b   1.000
_cell.length_c   1.000
_cell.angle_alpha   90.00
_cell.angle_beta   90.00
_cell.angle_gamma   90.00
#
_symmetry.space_group_name_H-M   'P 1'
#
loop_
_entity.id
_entity.type
_entity.pdbx_description
1 polymer ?
#
loop_
_entity_poly.entity_id
_entity_poly.type
_entity_poly.pdbx_seq_one_letter_code
_entity_poly.pdbx_strand_id
1 'polypeptide(L)'
;MPPIPAPESLPRLIVYHQTHHDPSGAPISVLPLITSGVSHVYIAAIHLNDPPENLTLNNHHPDHERNQILWQEVKTLQEAGIKCMGMLGGAAKGSYERLSRDFEAFYKPLHDLIQTKKFDGLDLDIEEPTPIALTQKLLRRLHGDFGPDFILTLAPVMPALLPARPYLTSFCYRLLHPELPPAGPLIRSFVKAHLLGSHRHLSGFNHFELESSPEGRLVHWYNVQFYCGWGDAGDERLYDAIVSSGWNPKKVVLGVITNPENGSGHVELDRLGCCVEKLKQKYGNNFGGVMGWEYFNAGGSRGMKPENWVRDLAKRLGRDLPDKNSRTEAVDSSTAAEAKANTPILRSSAAGHGQMDVRDASLGRRDDGASAATQPRSPVAGSEEDDTKVRRLVAMGFERAEALAALEAMGGDVDAAASILFNE
;
A
#
# COMPACT_ATOMS: atom_id res chain seq x y z
N MET A 1 5.11 -2.17 -34.50
CA MET A 1 4.28 -1.67 -33.39
C MET A 1 4.85 -2.23 -32.10
N PRO A 2 5.13 -1.42 -31.07
CA PRO A 2 5.36 -1.95 -29.74
C PRO A 2 4.11 -2.73 -29.28
N PRO A 3 4.27 -3.78 -28.46
CA PRO A 3 3.14 -4.55 -27.96
C PRO A 3 2.20 -3.63 -27.17
N ILE A 4 0.90 -3.80 -27.39
CA ILE A 4 -0.16 -3.15 -26.60
C ILE A 4 0.09 -3.54 -25.13
N PRO A 5 0.14 -2.58 -24.17
CA PRO A 5 0.23 -2.91 -22.76
C PRO A 5 -0.89 -3.88 -22.40
N ALA A 6 -0.53 -5.03 -21.83
CA ALA A 6 -1.55 -5.98 -21.37
C ALA A 6 -2.46 -5.27 -20.37
N PRO A 7 -3.80 -5.44 -20.45
CA PRO A 7 -4.70 -4.86 -19.47
C PRO A 7 -4.27 -5.27 -18.06
N GLU A 8 -4.21 -4.29 -17.15
CA GLU A 8 -3.69 -4.50 -15.80
C GLU A 8 -4.45 -5.64 -15.10
N SER A 9 -3.75 -6.72 -14.76
CA SER A 9 -4.36 -7.94 -14.20
C SER A 9 -4.75 -7.74 -12.73
N LEU A 10 -5.98 -7.27 -12.50
CA LEU A 10 -6.56 -7.18 -11.16
C LEU A 10 -7.06 -8.55 -10.66
N PRO A 11 -6.89 -8.87 -9.36
CA PRO A 11 -6.32 -8.02 -8.31
C PRO A 11 -4.80 -8.08 -8.29
N ARG A 12 -4.14 -6.98 -7.90
CA ARG A 12 -2.67 -6.95 -7.75
C ARG A 12 -2.23 -7.82 -6.57
N LEU A 13 -1.04 -8.37 -6.69
CA LEU A 13 -0.29 -8.94 -5.56
C LEU A 13 1.08 -8.29 -5.54
N ILE A 14 1.35 -7.54 -4.48
CA ILE A 14 2.52 -6.67 -4.34
C ILE A 14 3.31 -7.14 -3.13
N VAL A 15 4.64 -7.15 -3.24
CA VAL A 15 5.52 -7.34 -2.08
C VAL A 15 6.55 -6.22 -2.00
N TYR A 16 6.74 -5.70 -0.80
CA TYR A 16 7.86 -4.83 -0.51
C TYR A 16 9.08 -5.68 -0.18
N HIS A 17 10.25 -5.22 -0.65
CA HIS A 17 11.55 -5.81 -0.36
C HIS A 17 12.44 -4.67 0.12
N GLN A 18 12.52 -4.51 1.45
CA GLN A 18 13.36 -3.52 2.13
C GLN A 18 14.61 -4.18 2.71
N THR A 19 14.44 -5.33 3.35
CA THR A 19 15.54 -6.13 3.88
C THR A 19 16.20 -6.92 2.75
N HIS A 20 17.24 -6.33 2.16
CA HIS A 20 17.96 -6.89 1.00
C HIS A 20 19.03 -7.93 1.36
N HIS A 21 19.51 -7.93 2.61
CA HIS A 21 20.57 -8.81 3.08
C HIS A 21 20.20 -9.40 4.43
N ASP A 22 20.57 -10.65 4.65
CA ASP A 22 20.38 -11.32 5.94
C ASP A 22 21.40 -10.81 6.99
N PRO A 23 21.29 -11.23 8.27
CA PRO A 23 22.23 -10.80 9.31
C PRO A 23 23.70 -11.18 9.05
N SER A 24 23.98 -12.15 8.18
CA SER A 24 25.35 -12.50 7.76
C SER A 24 25.89 -11.60 6.64
N GLY A 25 25.04 -10.75 6.06
CA GLY A 25 25.35 -9.89 4.92
C GLY A 25 25.11 -10.56 3.57
N ALA A 26 24.61 -11.79 3.53
CA ALA A 26 24.28 -12.46 2.28
C ALA A 26 23.01 -11.85 1.65
N PRO A 27 22.97 -11.69 0.32
CA PRO A 27 21.79 -11.14 -0.35
C PRO A 27 20.59 -12.08 -0.24
N ILE A 28 19.42 -11.51 -0.02
CA ILE A 28 18.15 -12.24 0.00
C ILE A 28 17.57 -12.21 -1.41
N SER A 29 17.48 -13.38 -2.05
CA SER A 29 17.05 -13.49 -3.43
C SER A 29 15.55 -13.28 -3.62
N VAL A 30 15.17 -12.46 -4.60
CA VAL A 30 13.80 -12.23 -5.05
C VAL A 30 13.40 -13.12 -6.23
N LEU A 31 14.33 -13.86 -6.84
CA LEU A 31 14.03 -14.79 -7.95
C LEU A 31 12.94 -15.83 -7.65
N PRO A 32 12.78 -16.37 -6.42
CA PRO A 32 11.68 -17.28 -6.10
C PRO A 32 10.28 -16.71 -6.39
N LEU A 33 10.15 -15.38 -6.45
CA LEU A 33 8.90 -14.69 -6.78
C LEU A 33 8.46 -14.87 -8.25
N ILE A 34 9.36 -15.26 -9.17
CA ILE A 34 9.02 -15.48 -10.59
C ILE A 34 7.87 -16.49 -10.76
N THR A 35 7.75 -17.45 -9.84
CA THR A 35 6.74 -18.51 -9.87
C THR A 35 5.69 -18.40 -8.75
N SER A 36 5.63 -17.25 -8.06
CA SER A 36 4.72 -17.05 -6.92
C SER A 36 3.37 -16.46 -7.32
N GLY A 37 3.25 -15.90 -8.54
CA GLY A 37 2.06 -15.17 -8.98
C GLY A 37 2.05 -13.70 -8.57
N VAL A 38 3.16 -13.18 -8.03
CA VAL A 38 3.34 -11.75 -7.75
C VAL A 38 3.18 -10.92 -9.03
N SER A 39 2.66 -9.71 -8.88
CA SER A 39 2.52 -8.74 -9.98
C SER A 39 3.55 -7.62 -9.89
N HIS A 40 3.87 -7.17 -8.67
CA HIS A 40 4.80 -6.07 -8.44
C HIS A 40 5.74 -6.36 -7.26
N VAL A 41 6.99 -5.93 -7.38
CA VAL A 41 8.00 -5.96 -6.32
C VAL A 41 8.52 -4.55 -6.09
N TYR A 42 8.45 -4.07 -4.86
CA TYR A 42 8.82 -2.71 -4.49
C TYR A 42 10.16 -2.73 -3.76
N ILE A 43 11.18 -2.14 -4.36
CA ILE A 43 12.55 -2.05 -3.82
C ILE A 43 12.62 -0.86 -2.88
N ALA A 44 12.80 -1.13 -1.60
CA ALA A 44 12.68 -0.16 -0.53
C ALA A 44 13.93 -0.13 0.37
N ALA A 45 14.17 0.91 1.16
CA ALA A 45 13.60 2.24 1.04
C ALA A 45 14.65 3.17 0.41
N ILE A 46 14.23 3.99 -0.54
CA ILE A 46 15.04 5.06 -1.09
C ILE A 46 14.93 6.26 -0.15
N HIS A 47 16.07 6.81 0.27
CA HIS A 47 16.14 7.98 1.14
C HIS A 47 16.93 9.11 0.48
N LEU A 48 16.37 10.31 0.54
CA LEU A 48 17.07 11.54 0.17
C LEU A 48 17.70 12.08 1.44
N ASN A 49 19.02 12.21 1.44
CA ASN A 49 19.79 12.68 2.59
C ASN A 49 20.56 13.95 2.24
N ASP A 50 21.09 14.61 3.26
CA ASP A 50 22.05 15.69 3.08
C ASP A 50 23.47 15.13 2.91
N PRO A 51 24.30 15.75 2.06
CA PRO A 51 23.94 16.67 0.97
C PRO A 51 23.18 15.96 -0.17
N PRO A 52 22.54 16.67 -1.13
CA PRO A 52 21.63 16.06 -2.12
C PRO A 52 22.15 14.84 -2.88
N GLU A 53 23.45 14.77 -3.16
CA GLU A 53 24.14 13.64 -3.79
C GLU A 53 24.16 12.36 -2.92
N ASN A 54 23.88 12.46 -1.63
CA ASN A 54 23.92 11.37 -0.66
C ASN A 54 22.60 10.56 -0.64
N LEU A 55 22.06 10.26 -1.83
CA LEU A 55 20.90 9.37 -1.94
C LEU A 55 21.32 7.95 -1.51
N THR A 56 20.52 7.33 -0.66
CA THR A 56 20.75 5.94 -0.24
C THR A 56 19.57 5.03 -0.55
N LEU A 57 19.88 3.77 -0.83
CA LEU A 57 18.95 2.65 -0.71
C LEU A 57 19.24 1.98 0.64
N ASN A 58 18.30 2.13 1.58
CA ASN A 58 18.51 1.91 3.01
C ASN A 58 19.76 2.70 3.47
N ASN A 59 20.83 2.01 3.85
CA ASN A 59 22.03 2.62 4.43
C ASN A 59 23.18 2.86 3.44
N HIS A 60 23.05 2.45 2.17
CA HIS A 60 24.16 2.51 1.21
C HIS A 60 23.72 3.20 -0.08
N HIS A 61 24.66 3.78 -0.83
CA HIS A 61 24.38 4.26 -2.16
C HIS A 61 23.82 3.11 -3.05
N PRO A 62 22.83 3.35 -3.93
CA PRO A 62 22.26 2.31 -4.78
C PRO A 62 23.29 1.52 -5.60
N ASP A 63 24.38 2.16 -6.03
CA ASP A 63 25.47 1.53 -6.80
C ASP A 63 26.53 0.82 -5.96
N HIS A 64 26.39 0.77 -4.65
CA HIS A 64 27.30 0.02 -3.78
C HIS A 64 27.33 -1.47 -4.19
N GLU A 65 28.53 -2.08 -4.17
CA GLU A 65 28.75 -3.46 -4.66
C GLU A 65 27.80 -4.51 -4.05
N ARG A 66 27.46 -4.34 -2.77
CA ARG A 66 26.46 -5.18 -2.06
C ARG A 66 25.11 -5.30 -2.77
N ASN A 67 24.73 -4.31 -3.58
CA ASN A 67 23.45 -4.28 -4.29
C ASN A 67 23.53 -4.83 -5.72
N GLN A 68 24.70 -5.32 -6.17
CA GLN A 68 24.87 -5.84 -7.53
C GLN A 68 23.91 -7.01 -7.82
N ILE A 69 23.81 -7.96 -6.89
CA ILE A 69 22.92 -9.12 -7.02
C ILE A 69 21.46 -8.67 -7.05
N LEU A 70 21.07 -7.74 -6.17
CA LEU A 70 19.72 -7.15 -6.15
C LEU A 70 19.35 -6.60 -7.54
N TRP A 71 20.22 -5.80 -8.17
CA TRP A 71 19.92 -5.20 -9.47
C TRP A 71 19.88 -6.21 -10.62
N GLN A 72 20.70 -7.27 -10.57
CA GLN A 72 20.64 -8.37 -11.53
C GLN A 72 19.30 -9.12 -11.43
N GLU A 73 18.84 -9.38 -10.21
CA GLU A 73 17.58 -10.09 -9.99
C GLU A 73 16.37 -9.21 -10.30
N VAL A 74 16.40 -7.91 -10.01
CA VAL A 74 15.37 -6.94 -10.42
C VAL A 74 15.18 -6.95 -11.93
N LYS A 75 16.27 -6.94 -12.70
CA LYS A 75 16.22 -7.06 -14.17
C LYS A 75 15.57 -8.38 -14.60
N THR A 76 15.92 -9.47 -13.93
CA THR A 76 15.37 -10.80 -14.23
C THR A 76 13.86 -10.87 -13.93
N LEU A 77 13.40 -10.24 -12.84
CA LEU A 77 11.96 -10.12 -12.54
C LEU A 77 11.21 -9.33 -13.63
N GLN A 78 11.78 -8.21 -14.08
CA GLN A 78 11.20 -7.40 -15.16
C GLN A 78 11.09 -8.17 -16.47
N GLU A 79 12.14 -8.92 -16.83
CA GLU A 79 12.13 -9.82 -18.00
C GLU A 79 11.07 -10.94 -17.87
N ALA A 80 10.76 -11.37 -16.64
CA ALA A 80 9.68 -12.31 -16.36
C ALA A 80 8.26 -11.68 -16.39
N GLY A 81 8.17 -10.37 -16.62
CA GLY A 81 6.93 -9.59 -16.71
C GLY A 81 6.41 -9.06 -15.36
N ILE A 82 7.22 -9.15 -14.30
CA ILE A 82 6.90 -8.59 -12.98
C ILE A 82 7.32 -7.12 -12.96
N LYS A 83 6.46 -6.24 -12.46
CA LYS A 83 6.77 -4.82 -12.35
C LYS A 83 7.68 -4.56 -11.15
N CYS A 84 8.81 -3.90 -11.36
CA CYS A 84 9.74 -3.56 -10.29
C CYS A 84 9.72 -2.03 -10.06
N MET A 85 9.26 -1.63 -8.89
CA MET A 85 9.10 -0.22 -8.50
C MET A 85 10.11 0.14 -7.41
N GLY A 86 10.45 1.42 -7.28
CA GLY A 86 11.13 1.93 -6.08
C GLY A 86 10.12 2.41 -5.04
N MET A 87 10.49 2.43 -3.76
CA MET A 87 9.73 3.09 -2.70
C MET A 87 10.55 4.24 -2.09
N LEU A 88 10.02 5.46 -2.13
CA LEU A 88 10.65 6.66 -1.58
C LEU A 88 10.13 6.95 -0.17
N GLY A 89 11.03 7.21 0.77
CA GLY A 89 10.69 7.67 2.13
C GLY A 89 10.46 6.52 3.11
N GLY A 90 9.23 6.40 3.60
CA GLY A 90 8.83 5.51 4.69
C GLY A 90 9.19 6.03 6.08
N ALA A 91 9.28 5.12 7.05
CA ALA A 91 9.44 5.44 8.48
C ALA A 91 10.67 6.32 8.78
N ALA A 92 11.75 6.19 8.00
CA ALA A 92 12.92 7.06 8.09
C ALA A 92 12.62 8.41 7.40
N LYS A 93 12.27 9.39 8.22
CA LYS A 93 11.85 10.74 7.83
C LYS A 93 12.95 11.56 7.14
N GLY A 94 12.53 12.56 6.39
CA GLY A 94 13.34 13.66 5.86
C GLY A 94 13.39 13.72 4.34
N SER A 95 12.93 12.69 3.62
CA SER A 95 12.98 12.70 2.14
C SER A 95 12.05 13.76 1.55
N TYR A 96 10.84 13.90 2.09
CA TYR A 96 9.86 14.88 1.62
C TYR A 96 10.14 16.27 2.18
N GLU A 97 10.69 16.38 3.39
CA GLU A 97 11.21 17.65 3.91
C GLU A 97 12.28 18.23 2.98
N ARG A 98 13.26 17.41 2.57
CA ARG A 98 14.33 17.84 1.66
C ARG A 98 13.83 18.22 0.28
N LEU A 99 12.90 17.46 -0.30
CA LEU A 99 12.21 17.83 -1.54
C LEU A 99 11.44 19.15 -1.40
N SER A 100 10.89 19.45 -0.22
CA SER A 100 10.24 20.72 0.06
C SER A 100 11.24 21.89 0.13
N ARG A 101 12.46 21.62 0.59
CA ARG A 101 13.51 22.62 0.81
C ARG A 101 14.19 23.04 -0.48
N ASP A 102 14.62 22.08 -1.31
CA ASP A 102 15.19 22.33 -2.63
C ASP A 102 14.82 21.22 -3.61
N PHE A 103 13.67 21.40 -4.27
CA PHE A 103 13.10 20.35 -5.09
C PHE A 103 14.06 19.84 -6.18
N GLU A 104 14.71 20.72 -6.95
CA GLU A 104 15.52 20.26 -8.09
C GLU A 104 16.81 19.56 -7.64
N ALA A 105 17.45 20.06 -6.56
CA ALA A 105 18.67 19.47 -6.05
C ALA A 105 18.45 18.03 -5.56
N PHE A 106 17.34 17.77 -4.86
CA PHE A 106 17.01 16.45 -4.33
C PHE A 106 16.26 15.55 -5.32
N TYR A 107 15.48 16.12 -6.24
CA TYR A 107 14.79 15.35 -7.27
C TYR A 107 15.75 14.78 -8.32
N LYS A 108 16.82 15.50 -8.67
CA LYS A 108 17.72 15.04 -9.73
C LYS A 108 18.40 13.70 -9.43
N PRO A 109 19.01 13.45 -8.26
CA PRO A 109 19.55 12.13 -7.92
C PRO A 109 18.51 11.02 -7.93
N LEU A 110 17.28 11.31 -7.50
CA LEU A 110 16.16 10.36 -7.56
C LEU A 110 15.79 10.03 -9.00
N HIS A 111 15.65 11.04 -9.86
CA HIS A 111 15.40 10.89 -11.29
C HIS A 111 16.48 10.01 -11.94
N ASP A 112 17.75 10.31 -11.69
CA ASP A 112 18.88 9.60 -12.27
C ASP A 112 18.91 8.13 -11.81
N LEU A 113 18.56 7.86 -10.55
CA LEU A 113 18.38 6.49 -10.05
C LEU A 113 17.27 5.75 -10.80
N ILE A 114 16.08 6.36 -10.90
CA ILE A 114 14.92 5.76 -11.58
C ILE A 114 15.26 5.43 -13.04
N GLN A 115 15.90 6.36 -13.75
CA GLN A 115 16.31 6.19 -15.13
C GLN A 115 17.38 5.09 -15.27
N THR A 116 18.39 5.08 -14.39
CA THR A 116 19.52 4.14 -14.47
C THR A 116 19.10 2.71 -14.14
N LYS A 117 18.26 2.53 -13.11
CA LYS A 117 17.76 1.22 -12.67
C LYS A 117 16.50 0.78 -13.40
N LYS A 118 15.95 1.65 -14.27
CA LYS A 118 14.79 1.38 -15.12
C LYS A 118 13.58 0.91 -14.31
N PHE A 119 13.27 1.59 -13.21
CA PHE A 119 12.06 1.27 -12.45
C PHE A 119 10.82 1.44 -13.33
N ASP A 120 9.86 0.53 -13.17
CA ASP A 120 8.54 0.63 -13.80
C ASP A 120 7.66 1.71 -13.14
N GLY A 121 8.04 2.16 -11.94
CA GLY A 121 7.28 3.12 -11.16
C GLY A 121 7.92 3.50 -9.83
N LEU A 122 7.27 4.40 -9.11
CA LEU A 122 7.68 4.86 -7.78
C LEU A 122 6.48 4.90 -6.83
N ASP A 123 6.66 4.32 -5.66
CA ASP A 123 5.77 4.45 -4.50
C ASP A 123 6.22 5.60 -3.62
N LEU A 124 5.31 6.52 -3.32
CA LEU A 124 5.52 7.64 -2.43
C LEU A 124 4.99 7.27 -1.04
N ASP A 125 5.84 6.66 -0.23
CA ASP A 125 5.52 6.30 1.15
C ASP A 125 5.77 7.50 2.08
N ILE A 126 4.76 8.37 2.19
CA ILE A 126 4.84 9.65 2.90
C ILE A 126 4.43 9.47 4.38
N GLU A 127 5.41 9.18 5.24
CA GLU A 127 5.22 9.02 6.70
C GLU A 127 5.67 10.25 7.52
N GLU A 128 5.66 11.41 6.89
CA GLU A 128 5.94 12.70 7.52
C GLU A 128 5.00 13.80 7.03
N PRO A 129 4.69 14.82 7.86
CA PRO A 129 3.82 15.92 7.45
C PRO A 129 4.37 16.64 6.21
N THR A 130 3.64 16.54 5.11
CA THR A 130 4.07 17.04 3.80
C THR A 130 2.99 17.95 3.20
N PRO A 131 3.35 19.13 2.65
CA PRO A 131 2.39 19.97 1.95
C PRO A 131 1.83 19.28 0.69
N ILE A 132 0.52 19.35 0.45
CA ILE A 132 -0.11 18.76 -0.74
C ILE A 132 0.50 19.26 -2.05
N ALA A 133 0.89 20.54 -2.10
CA ALA A 133 1.51 21.15 -3.26
C ALA A 133 2.83 20.48 -3.65
N LEU A 134 3.59 19.97 -2.68
CA LEU A 134 4.81 19.20 -2.93
C LEU A 134 4.48 17.86 -3.58
N THR A 135 3.52 17.11 -3.00
CA THR A 135 3.08 15.82 -3.54
C THR A 135 2.54 15.96 -4.96
N GLN A 136 1.70 16.97 -5.23
CA GLN A 136 1.20 17.28 -6.57
C GLN A 136 2.33 17.66 -7.54
N LYS A 137 3.32 18.46 -7.09
CA LYS A 137 4.50 18.79 -7.91
C LYS A 137 5.31 17.55 -8.25
N LEU A 138 5.56 16.67 -7.28
CA LEU A 138 6.33 15.44 -7.49
C LEU A 138 5.61 14.49 -8.45
N LEU A 139 4.31 14.26 -8.29
CA LEU A 139 3.51 13.43 -9.20
C LEU A 139 3.56 13.96 -10.64
N ARG A 140 3.34 15.26 -10.85
CA ARG A 140 3.43 15.88 -12.18
C ARG A 140 4.82 15.75 -12.79
N ARG A 141 5.87 15.95 -11.98
CA ARG A 141 7.25 15.89 -12.45
C ARG A 141 7.64 14.47 -12.85
N LEU A 142 7.34 13.47 -12.01
CA LEU A 142 7.59 12.06 -12.35
C LEU A 142 6.83 11.63 -13.60
N HIS A 143 5.54 11.97 -13.70
CA HIS A 143 4.74 11.67 -14.88
C HIS A 143 5.27 12.36 -16.15
N GLY A 144 5.70 13.62 -16.03
CA GLY A 144 6.26 14.38 -17.16
C GLY A 144 7.60 13.81 -17.66
N ASP A 145 8.46 13.37 -16.74
CA ASP A 145 9.80 12.89 -17.08
C ASP A 145 9.81 11.43 -17.56
N PHE A 146 8.96 10.56 -16.97
CA PHE A 146 8.94 9.12 -17.25
C PHE A 146 7.75 8.66 -18.11
N GLY A 147 6.78 9.53 -18.35
CA GLY A 147 5.65 9.28 -19.24
C GLY A 147 4.46 8.57 -18.57
N PRO A 148 3.38 8.32 -19.35
CA PRO A 148 2.10 7.84 -18.81
C PRO A 148 2.11 6.38 -18.33
N ASP A 149 3.07 5.57 -18.78
CA ASP A 149 3.20 4.17 -18.35
C ASP A 149 3.98 4.04 -17.03
N PHE A 150 4.57 5.12 -16.52
CA PHE A 150 5.28 5.11 -15.24
C PHE A 150 4.29 5.05 -14.08
N ILE A 151 4.38 3.98 -13.30
CA ILE A 151 3.42 3.68 -12.24
C ILE A 151 3.70 4.57 -11.03
N LEU A 152 2.68 5.29 -10.57
CA LEU A 152 2.77 6.16 -9.39
C LEU A 152 1.78 5.70 -8.33
N THR A 153 2.29 5.38 -7.15
CA THR A 153 1.48 4.93 -6.02
C THR A 153 1.82 5.71 -4.75
N LEU A 154 0.93 5.66 -3.78
CA LEU A 154 1.16 6.18 -2.43
C LEU A 154 0.85 5.06 -1.42
N ALA A 155 1.45 5.12 -0.22
CA ALA A 155 1.20 4.14 0.84
C ALA A 155 0.52 4.73 2.09
N PRO A 156 -0.70 5.28 1.98
CA PRO A 156 -1.37 5.89 3.12
C PRO A 156 -1.76 4.87 4.18
N VAL A 157 -1.68 5.26 5.45
CA VAL A 157 -2.34 4.50 6.52
C VAL A 157 -3.86 4.57 6.36
N MET A 158 -4.56 3.48 6.68
CA MET A 158 -6.00 3.32 6.42
C MET A 158 -6.87 4.54 6.83
N PRO A 159 -6.68 5.16 8.01
CA PRO A 159 -7.52 6.29 8.42
C PRO A 159 -7.38 7.54 7.55
N ALA A 160 -6.30 7.67 6.77
CA ALA A 160 -6.15 8.77 5.81
C ALA A 160 -7.22 8.75 4.70
N LEU A 161 -7.81 7.57 4.44
CA LEU A 161 -8.86 7.36 3.43
C LEU A 161 -10.27 7.33 4.04
N LEU A 162 -10.39 7.55 5.34
CA LEU A 162 -11.68 7.67 6.02
C LEU A 162 -11.99 9.14 6.31
N PRO A 163 -13.26 9.56 6.17
CA PRO A 163 -13.68 10.92 6.49
C PRO A 163 -13.41 11.23 7.96
N ALA A 164 -13.07 12.48 8.29
CA ALA A 164 -12.76 12.86 9.67
C ALA A 164 -13.91 12.59 10.66
N ARG A 165 -15.15 12.49 10.16
CA ARG A 165 -16.35 12.15 10.93
C ARG A 165 -17.28 11.29 10.08
N PRO A 166 -17.97 10.28 10.66
CA PRO A 166 -18.82 9.36 9.90
C PRO A 166 -19.91 10.03 9.05
N TYR A 167 -20.52 11.11 9.53
CA TYR A 167 -21.56 11.85 8.81
C TYR A 167 -21.05 12.55 7.53
N LEU A 168 -19.73 12.69 7.36
CA LEU A 168 -19.14 13.28 6.15
C LEU A 168 -19.02 12.28 4.99
N THR A 169 -19.34 11.00 5.21
CA THR A 169 -19.19 9.92 4.21
C THR A 169 -19.85 10.28 2.87
N SER A 170 -21.10 10.74 2.88
CA SER A 170 -21.83 11.11 1.66
C SER A 170 -21.21 12.30 0.91
N PHE A 171 -20.63 13.25 1.65
CA PHE A 171 -19.94 14.40 1.06
C PHE A 171 -18.59 14.00 0.45
N CYS A 172 -17.83 13.15 1.12
CA CYS A 172 -16.59 12.57 0.58
C CYS A 172 -16.88 11.71 -0.65
N TYR A 173 -17.94 10.90 -0.62
CA TYR A 173 -18.37 10.12 -1.77
C TYR A 173 -18.63 11.04 -2.96
N ARG A 174 -19.44 12.08 -2.78
CA ARG A 174 -19.74 13.04 -3.85
C ARG A 174 -18.49 13.79 -4.34
N LEU A 175 -17.55 14.10 -3.46
CA LEU A 175 -16.29 14.76 -3.83
C LEU A 175 -15.48 13.90 -4.83
N LEU A 176 -15.44 12.58 -4.61
CA LEU A 176 -14.70 11.64 -5.46
C LEU A 176 -15.47 11.21 -6.72
N HIS A 177 -16.75 11.54 -6.79
CA HIS A 177 -17.67 11.19 -7.89
C HIS A 177 -18.27 12.44 -8.56
N PRO A 178 -17.45 13.29 -9.22
CA PRO A 178 -17.91 14.53 -9.85
C PRO A 178 -18.88 14.33 -11.02
N GLU A 179 -19.00 13.10 -11.54
CA GLU A 179 -19.96 12.69 -12.57
C GLU A 179 -21.41 12.61 -12.07
N LEU A 180 -21.63 12.56 -10.76
CA LEU A 180 -22.97 12.56 -10.18
C LEU A 180 -23.72 13.86 -10.52
N PRO A 181 -25.07 13.83 -10.57
CA PRO A 181 -25.87 15.03 -10.83
C PRO A 181 -25.44 16.20 -9.92
N PRO A 182 -25.35 17.42 -10.46
CA PRO A 182 -24.87 18.57 -9.74
C PRO A 182 -25.73 18.81 -8.51
N ALA A 183 -25.09 18.87 -7.34
CA ALA A 183 -25.81 19.13 -6.11
C ALA A 183 -26.33 20.59 -6.06
N GLY A 184 -27.33 20.85 -5.23
CA GLY A 184 -27.80 22.22 -4.95
C GLY A 184 -26.64 23.15 -4.54
N PRO A 185 -26.75 24.47 -4.75
CA PRO A 185 -25.68 25.44 -4.43
C PRO A 185 -25.12 25.30 -3.01
N LEU A 186 -25.99 24.99 -2.03
CA LEU A 186 -25.63 24.80 -0.64
C LEU A 186 -24.70 23.59 -0.46
N ILE A 187 -25.05 22.42 -1.00
CA ILE A 187 -24.21 21.21 -0.93
C ILE A 187 -22.85 21.44 -1.62
N ARG A 188 -22.85 22.11 -2.79
CA ARG A 188 -21.59 22.48 -3.49
C ARG A 188 -20.65 23.33 -2.63
N SER A 189 -21.18 24.17 -1.75
CA SER A 189 -20.36 24.98 -0.85
C SER A 189 -19.62 24.15 0.22
N PHE A 190 -20.19 23.00 0.61
CA PHE A 190 -19.65 22.07 1.62
C PHE A 190 -18.81 20.93 1.05
N VAL A 191 -19.01 20.54 -0.22
CA VAL A 191 -18.17 19.53 -0.90
C VAL A 191 -16.85 20.18 -1.34
N LYS A 192 -16.03 20.58 -0.36
CA LYS A 192 -14.67 21.05 -0.58
C LYS A 192 -13.73 20.22 0.26
N ALA A 193 -12.76 19.57 -0.38
CA ALA A 193 -11.89 18.58 0.27
C ALA A 193 -11.21 19.08 1.56
N HIS A 194 -10.71 20.32 1.56
CA HIS A 194 -10.09 20.93 2.76
C HIS A 194 -11.04 21.06 3.97
N LEU A 195 -12.37 21.04 3.78
CA LEU A 195 -13.36 21.10 4.87
C LEU A 195 -13.75 19.71 5.38
N LEU A 196 -13.69 18.70 4.52
CA LEU A 196 -14.13 17.34 4.86
C LEU A 196 -13.08 16.60 5.70
N GLY A 197 -11.79 16.86 5.43
CA GLY A 197 -10.68 16.27 6.16
C GLY A 197 -10.67 14.73 6.14
N SER A 198 -9.71 14.15 6.83
CA SER A 198 -9.62 12.71 7.09
C SER A 198 -9.31 12.46 8.56
N HIS A 199 -9.38 11.22 9.02
CA HIS A 199 -8.87 10.86 10.34
C HIS A 199 -7.37 11.15 10.45
N ARG A 200 -6.84 11.26 11.69
CA ARG A 200 -5.40 11.48 11.91
C ARG A 200 -4.57 10.41 11.20
N HIS A 201 -3.52 10.84 10.51
CA HIS A 201 -2.61 10.00 9.75
C HIS A 201 -1.20 10.64 9.66
N LEU A 202 -0.29 10.01 8.93
CA LEU A 202 1.14 10.36 8.91
C LEU A 202 1.51 11.50 7.95
N SER A 203 0.91 11.53 6.76
CA SER A 203 1.37 12.35 5.61
C SER A 203 1.08 13.86 5.67
N GLY A 204 0.27 14.32 6.62
CA GLY A 204 -0.09 15.75 6.80
C GLY A 204 -1.12 16.31 5.81
N PHE A 205 -1.08 15.99 4.52
CA PHE A 205 -2.07 16.44 3.54
C PHE A 205 -3.33 15.55 3.49
N ASN A 206 -4.46 16.12 3.08
CA ASN A 206 -5.70 15.37 2.91
C ASN A 206 -5.69 14.53 1.62
N HIS A 207 -5.87 13.21 1.73
CA HIS A 207 -5.90 12.32 0.58
C HIS A 207 -7.15 12.47 -0.30
N PHE A 208 -8.31 12.85 0.27
CA PHE A 208 -9.49 13.19 -0.53
C PHE A 208 -9.25 14.43 -1.42
N GLU A 209 -8.45 15.38 -0.94
CA GLU A 209 -8.05 16.56 -1.71
C GLU A 209 -7.11 16.18 -2.85
N LEU A 210 -6.15 15.30 -2.58
CA LEU A 210 -5.26 14.79 -3.63
C LEU A 210 -6.02 14.00 -4.69
N GLU A 211 -6.95 13.11 -4.31
CA GLU A 211 -7.68 12.27 -5.26
C GLU A 211 -8.67 13.08 -6.12
N SER A 212 -9.35 14.08 -5.55
CA SER A 212 -10.20 15.00 -6.32
C SER A 212 -9.41 16.04 -7.15
N SER A 213 -8.09 16.08 -6.91
CA SER A 213 -6.98 16.52 -7.74
C SER A 213 -7.05 16.31 -9.26
N PRO A 214 -6.63 17.23 -10.16
CA PRO A 214 -6.12 16.78 -11.47
C PRO A 214 -4.98 15.77 -11.34
N GLU A 215 -4.11 15.95 -10.35
CA GLU A 215 -2.97 15.07 -10.06
C GLU A 215 -3.38 13.73 -9.44
N GLY A 216 -4.54 13.65 -8.79
CA GLY A 216 -5.11 12.37 -8.31
C GLY A 216 -5.29 11.34 -9.44
N ARG A 217 -5.51 11.81 -10.67
CA ARG A 217 -5.56 10.96 -11.87
C ARG A 217 -4.22 10.34 -12.25
N LEU A 218 -3.10 10.91 -11.79
CA LEU A 218 -1.76 10.38 -12.00
C LEU A 218 -1.45 9.22 -11.04
N VAL A 219 -2.16 9.16 -9.90
CA VAL A 219 -2.02 8.06 -8.93
C VAL A 219 -2.75 6.84 -9.46
N HIS A 220 -2.01 5.76 -9.66
CA HIS A 220 -2.55 4.50 -10.18
C HIS A 220 -3.32 3.74 -9.09
N TRP A 221 -2.78 3.65 -7.88
CA TRP A 221 -3.47 3.12 -6.70
C TRP A 221 -2.78 3.55 -5.40
N TYR A 222 -3.41 3.17 -4.28
CA TYR A 222 -2.97 3.39 -2.91
C TYR A 222 -2.68 2.04 -2.24
N ASN A 223 -1.47 1.87 -1.71
CA ASN A 223 -1.03 0.75 -0.89
C ASN A 223 -1.45 1.01 0.56
N VAL A 224 -2.73 0.78 0.86
CA VAL A 224 -3.34 1.26 2.10
C VAL A 224 -2.91 0.38 3.28
N GLN A 225 -2.30 0.96 4.31
CA GLN A 225 -1.76 0.20 5.44
C GLN A 225 -2.85 -0.12 6.48
N PHE A 226 -3.23 -1.41 6.62
CA PHE A 226 -4.21 -1.91 7.61
C PHE A 226 -3.51 -2.59 8.80
N TYR A 227 -2.47 -1.97 9.34
CA TYR A 227 -1.64 -2.53 10.41
C TYR A 227 -1.08 -1.41 11.30
N CYS A 228 -0.23 -1.76 12.27
CA CYS A 228 0.40 -0.81 13.21
C CYS A 228 -0.60 0.09 13.97
N GLY A 229 -1.80 -0.43 14.24
CA GLY A 229 -2.89 0.30 14.91
C GLY A 229 -3.72 1.20 13.99
N TRP A 230 -3.39 1.26 12.69
CA TRP A 230 -4.14 2.03 11.69
C TRP A 230 -5.34 1.28 11.12
N GLY A 231 -5.35 -0.05 11.20
CA GLY A 231 -6.47 -0.90 10.78
C GLY A 231 -6.23 -2.36 11.13
N ASP A 232 -7.20 -3.22 10.78
CA ASP A 232 -7.10 -4.69 10.84
C ASP A 232 -7.41 -5.27 9.45
N ALA A 233 -6.41 -5.83 8.79
CA ALA A 233 -6.57 -6.45 7.47
C ALA A 233 -7.46 -7.70 7.46
N GLY A 234 -7.77 -8.26 8.64
CA GLY A 234 -8.68 -9.38 8.83
C GLY A 234 -10.13 -8.98 9.10
N ASP A 235 -10.47 -7.69 8.95
CA ASP A 235 -11.83 -7.17 9.05
C ASP A 235 -12.23 -6.45 7.75
N GLU A 236 -13.01 -7.14 6.91
CA GLU A 236 -13.45 -6.62 5.61
C GLU A 236 -14.25 -5.32 5.72
N ARG A 237 -14.87 -5.04 6.88
CA ARG A 237 -15.70 -3.86 7.09
C ARG A 237 -14.89 -2.56 7.04
N LEU A 238 -13.60 -2.62 7.37
CA LEU A 238 -12.72 -1.45 7.27
C LEU A 238 -12.41 -1.10 5.81
N TYR A 239 -12.22 -2.11 4.97
CA TYR A 239 -12.09 -1.90 3.52
C TYR A 239 -13.41 -1.37 2.94
N ASP A 240 -14.54 -1.94 3.38
CA ASP A 240 -15.88 -1.48 2.98
C ASP A 240 -16.13 0.00 3.34
N ALA A 241 -15.65 0.45 4.50
CA ALA A 241 -15.78 1.84 4.93
C ALA A 241 -15.04 2.82 4.00
N ILE A 242 -13.85 2.43 3.52
CA ILE A 242 -13.09 3.21 2.53
C ILE A 242 -13.88 3.30 1.23
N VAL A 243 -14.35 2.17 0.70
CA VAL A 243 -15.13 2.15 -0.55
C VAL A 243 -16.44 2.94 -0.41
N SER A 244 -17.11 2.84 0.74
CA SER A 244 -18.34 3.59 1.04
C SER A 244 -18.11 5.10 1.11
N SER A 245 -16.86 5.53 1.33
CA SER A 245 -16.46 6.94 1.31
C SER A 245 -16.15 7.48 -0.09
N GLY A 246 -16.33 6.67 -1.14
CA GLY A 246 -16.18 7.05 -2.56
C GLY A 246 -14.89 6.59 -3.22
N TRP A 247 -14.01 5.91 -2.50
CA TRP A 247 -12.76 5.42 -3.09
C TRP A 247 -13.04 4.29 -4.07
N ASN A 248 -12.52 4.41 -5.29
CA ASN A 248 -12.62 3.36 -6.29
C ASN A 248 -11.89 2.10 -5.81
N PRO A 249 -12.56 0.93 -5.65
CA PRO A 249 -11.93 -0.29 -5.17
C PRO A 249 -10.69 -0.70 -5.98
N LYS A 250 -10.62 -0.34 -7.28
CA LYS A 250 -9.46 -0.64 -8.14
C LYS A 250 -8.18 0.06 -7.69
N LYS A 251 -8.33 1.20 -7.02
CA LYS A 251 -7.24 2.02 -6.49
C LYS A 251 -6.93 1.71 -5.03
N VAL A 252 -7.64 0.79 -4.38
CA VAL A 252 -7.41 0.45 -2.97
C VAL A 252 -6.77 -0.93 -2.89
N VAL A 253 -5.49 -0.97 -2.51
CA VAL A 253 -4.77 -2.23 -2.25
C VAL A 253 -4.75 -2.47 -0.73
N LEU A 254 -5.17 -3.66 -0.31
CA LEU A 254 -5.17 -4.08 1.10
C LEU A 254 -3.73 -4.35 1.55
N GLY A 255 -3.16 -3.46 2.35
CA GLY A 255 -1.81 -3.58 2.87
C GLY A 255 -1.71 -4.29 4.21
N VAL A 256 -0.81 -5.26 4.28
CA VAL A 256 -0.68 -6.18 5.43
C VAL A 256 0.77 -6.33 5.87
N ILE A 257 0.94 -6.66 7.15
CA ILE A 257 2.22 -7.16 7.67
C ILE A 257 2.31 -8.67 7.35
N THR A 258 3.43 -9.12 6.80
CA THR A 258 3.65 -10.52 6.36
C THR A 258 4.21 -11.43 7.47
N ASN A 259 4.75 -10.83 8.53
CA ASN A 259 5.35 -11.48 9.67
C ASN A 259 5.21 -10.56 10.91
N PRO A 260 4.77 -11.07 12.08
CA PRO A 260 4.59 -10.25 13.28
C PRO A 260 5.85 -9.52 13.76
N GLU A 261 7.05 -9.95 13.34
CA GLU A 261 8.32 -9.26 13.64
C GLU A 261 8.48 -7.94 12.87
N ASN A 262 7.76 -7.75 11.76
CA ASN A 262 7.85 -6.54 10.94
C ASN A 262 6.97 -5.39 11.46
N GLY A 263 6.05 -5.66 12.38
CA GLY A 263 5.12 -4.67 12.91
C GLY A 263 3.92 -5.28 13.62
N SER A 264 3.21 -4.45 14.39
CA SER A 264 1.97 -4.88 15.05
C SER A 264 0.80 -4.96 14.06
N GLY A 265 -0.23 -5.73 14.40
CA GLY A 265 -1.40 -5.92 13.51
C GLY A 265 -1.24 -7.00 12.45
N HIS A 266 -0.26 -7.91 12.62
CA HIS A 266 -0.16 -9.11 11.78
C HIS A 266 -1.45 -9.95 11.87
N VAL A 267 -1.94 -10.38 10.71
CA VAL A 267 -3.09 -11.28 10.58
C VAL A 267 -2.58 -12.61 10.05
N GLU A 268 -2.85 -13.69 10.78
CA GLU A 268 -2.47 -15.04 10.36
C GLU A 268 -3.01 -15.37 8.95
N LEU A 269 -2.18 -16.05 8.15
CA LEU A 269 -2.39 -16.23 6.71
C LEU A 269 -3.76 -16.83 6.37
N ASP A 270 -4.27 -17.81 7.14
CA ASP A 270 -5.59 -18.39 6.88
C ASP A 270 -6.73 -17.39 7.10
N ARG A 271 -6.67 -16.59 8.18
CA ARG A 271 -7.66 -15.55 8.46
C ARG A 271 -7.59 -14.44 7.42
N LEU A 272 -6.38 -14.00 7.07
CA LEU A 272 -6.15 -13.03 6.01
C LEU A 272 -6.73 -13.55 4.68
N GLY A 273 -6.45 -14.80 4.36
CA GLY A 273 -6.92 -15.46 3.15
C GLY A 273 -8.44 -15.48 3.02
N CYS A 274 -9.16 -15.84 4.09
CA CYS A 274 -10.61 -15.76 4.13
C CYS A 274 -11.13 -14.32 3.90
N CYS A 275 -10.46 -13.31 4.45
CA CYS A 275 -10.80 -11.90 4.22
C CYS A 275 -10.61 -11.51 2.74
N VAL A 276 -9.45 -11.87 2.17
CA VAL A 276 -9.11 -11.62 0.76
C VAL A 276 -10.11 -12.28 -0.19
N GLU A 277 -10.51 -13.51 0.08
CA GLU A 277 -11.52 -14.23 -0.72
C GLU A 277 -12.88 -13.53 -0.67
N LYS A 278 -13.32 -13.05 0.51
CA LYS A 278 -14.56 -12.27 0.64
C LYS A 278 -14.49 -10.94 -0.13
N LEU A 279 -13.39 -10.21 -0.02
CA LEU A 279 -13.19 -8.95 -0.76
C LEU A 279 -13.16 -9.20 -2.27
N LYS A 280 -12.48 -10.25 -2.72
CA LYS A 280 -12.47 -10.66 -4.13
C LYS A 280 -13.87 -11.07 -4.60
N GLN A 281 -14.63 -11.81 -3.79
CA GLN A 281 -16.01 -12.17 -4.11
C GLN A 281 -16.91 -10.95 -4.23
N LYS A 282 -16.76 -9.97 -3.33
CA LYS A 282 -17.59 -8.75 -3.29
C LYS A 282 -17.25 -7.77 -4.42
N TYR A 283 -15.98 -7.52 -4.68
CA TYR A 283 -15.52 -6.49 -5.63
C TYR A 283 -15.08 -7.05 -6.98
N GLY A 284 -14.96 -8.37 -7.15
CA GLY A 284 -14.61 -9.01 -8.41
C GLY A 284 -13.30 -8.50 -8.98
N ASN A 285 -13.29 -8.12 -10.26
CA ASN A 285 -12.12 -7.53 -10.92
C ASN A 285 -11.92 -6.05 -10.60
N ASN A 286 -12.73 -5.49 -9.69
CA ASN A 286 -12.50 -4.17 -9.13
C ASN A 286 -11.71 -4.21 -7.83
N PHE A 287 -11.46 -5.38 -7.20
CA PHE A 287 -10.61 -5.44 -6.01
C PHE A 287 -9.17 -5.05 -6.39
N GLY A 288 -8.63 -3.99 -5.76
CA GLY A 288 -7.33 -3.43 -6.13
C GLY A 288 -6.17 -4.38 -5.89
N GLY A 289 -6.27 -5.25 -4.88
CA GLY A 289 -5.30 -6.30 -4.59
C GLY A 289 -4.83 -6.33 -3.14
N VAL A 290 -3.70 -7.00 -2.93
CA VAL A 290 -3.02 -7.11 -1.63
C VAL A 290 -1.56 -6.68 -1.78
N MET A 291 -1.05 -5.92 -0.81
CA MET A 291 0.39 -5.70 -0.66
C MET A 291 0.88 -6.29 0.67
N GLY A 292 2.11 -6.82 0.70
CA GLY A 292 2.75 -7.36 1.89
C GLY A 292 4.03 -6.62 2.28
N TRP A 293 4.07 -6.14 3.52
CA TRP A 293 5.23 -5.60 4.21
C TRP A 293 5.83 -6.63 5.21
N GLU A 294 6.95 -7.29 4.94
CA GLU A 294 7.73 -7.31 3.69
C GLU A 294 8.16 -8.75 3.32
N TYR A 295 8.89 -8.92 2.22
CA TYR A 295 9.12 -10.23 1.61
C TYR A 295 9.98 -11.18 2.46
N PHE A 296 11.17 -10.78 2.93
CA PHE A 296 12.23 -11.73 3.30
C PHE A 296 11.88 -12.77 4.38
N ASN A 297 10.93 -12.47 5.26
CA ASN A 297 10.48 -13.32 6.35
C ASN A 297 8.97 -13.59 6.30
N ALA A 298 8.32 -13.37 5.15
CA ALA A 298 6.89 -13.56 4.97
C ALA A 298 6.45 -14.99 5.31
N GLY A 299 5.28 -15.13 5.97
CA GLY A 299 4.76 -16.42 6.43
C GLY A 299 4.85 -16.65 7.94
N GLY A 300 5.32 -15.64 8.68
CA GLY A 300 5.40 -15.68 10.14
C GLY A 300 6.39 -16.71 10.69
N SER A 301 6.21 -17.09 11.95
CA SER A 301 7.16 -17.91 12.71
C SER A 301 7.15 -19.41 12.39
N ARG A 302 6.34 -19.87 11.42
CA ARG A 302 6.11 -21.30 11.14
C ARG A 302 7.12 -21.95 10.17
N GLY A 303 8.24 -21.28 9.88
CA GLY A 303 9.26 -21.80 8.94
C GLY A 303 8.77 -21.88 7.48
N MET A 304 7.71 -21.15 7.14
CA MET A 304 7.24 -21.00 5.77
C MET A 304 8.29 -20.21 4.97
N LYS A 305 8.62 -20.68 3.77
CA LYS A 305 9.43 -19.89 2.85
C LYS A 305 8.63 -18.68 2.35
N PRO A 306 9.22 -17.48 2.28
CA PRO A 306 8.57 -16.25 1.81
C PRO A 306 7.71 -16.38 0.55
N GLU A 307 8.24 -17.01 -0.50
CA GLU A 307 7.55 -17.17 -1.77
C GLU A 307 6.30 -18.06 -1.68
N ASN A 308 6.19 -18.89 -0.65
CA ASN A 308 5.00 -19.69 -0.39
C ASN A 308 3.86 -18.85 0.20
N TRP A 309 4.17 -17.84 1.03
CA TRP A 309 3.16 -16.89 1.51
C TRP A 309 2.55 -16.13 0.32
N VAL A 310 3.40 -15.66 -0.60
CA VAL A 310 2.98 -14.97 -1.82
C VAL A 310 2.14 -15.90 -2.70
N ARG A 311 2.58 -17.16 -2.88
CA ARG A 311 1.85 -18.15 -3.68
C ARG A 311 0.49 -18.51 -3.10
N ASP A 312 0.37 -18.55 -1.77
CA ASP A 312 -0.90 -18.81 -1.11
C ASP A 312 -1.90 -17.69 -1.43
N LEU A 313 -1.51 -16.42 -1.21
CA LEU A 313 -2.35 -15.28 -1.55
C LEU A 313 -2.65 -15.17 -3.04
N ALA A 314 -1.71 -15.49 -3.92
CA ALA A 314 -1.95 -15.52 -5.36
C ALA A 314 -3.12 -16.48 -5.71
N LYS A 315 -3.15 -17.68 -5.11
CA LYS A 315 -4.25 -18.64 -5.30
C LYS A 315 -5.58 -18.08 -4.81
N ARG A 316 -5.59 -17.46 -3.63
CA ARG A 316 -6.81 -16.87 -3.03
C ARG A 316 -7.36 -15.68 -3.81
N LEU A 317 -6.47 -14.94 -4.47
CA LEU A 317 -6.81 -13.88 -5.41
C LEU A 317 -7.30 -14.41 -6.77
N GLY A 318 -7.21 -15.72 -7.01
CA GLY A 318 -7.54 -16.36 -8.28
C GLY A 318 -6.54 -16.02 -9.39
N ARG A 319 -5.27 -15.77 -9.05
CA ARG A 319 -4.21 -15.48 -10.02
C ARG A 319 -3.65 -16.78 -10.57
N ASP A 320 -3.42 -16.81 -11.88
CA ASP A 320 -2.73 -17.92 -12.53
C ASP A 320 -1.28 -18.00 -12.05
N LEU A 321 -0.88 -19.18 -11.60
CA LEU A 321 0.50 -19.44 -11.22
C LEU A 321 1.26 -19.92 -12.47
N PRO A 322 2.44 -19.34 -12.77
CA PRO A 322 3.26 -19.84 -13.87
C PRO A 322 3.62 -21.31 -13.66
N ASP A 323 3.46 -22.12 -14.72
CA ASP A 323 3.87 -23.52 -14.69
C ASP A 323 5.36 -23.62 -14.36
N LYS A 324 5.71 -24.43 -13.35
CA LYS A 324 7.12 -24.65 -12.93
C LYS A 324 8.01 -25.15 -14.09
N ASN A 325 7.43 -25.75 -15.12
CA ASN A 325 8.13 -26.34 -16.27
C ASN A 325 8.21 -25.43 -17.50
N SER A 326 7.45 -24.32 -17.58
CA SER A 326 7.38 -23.52 -18.82
C SER A 326 8.33 -22.32 -18.86
N ARG A 327 9.08 -22.07 -17.77
CA ARG A 327 10.01 -20.91 -17.65
C ARG A 327 11.37 -21.23 -17.02
N THR A 328 11.55 -22.40 -16.45
CA THR A 328 12.85 -22.87 -15.90
C THR A 328 13.90 -23.06 -16.99
N GLU A 329 13.50 -23.45 -18.21
CA GLU A 329 14.41 -23.57 -19.36
C GLU A 329 15.06 -22.21 -19.75
N ALA A 330 14.39 -21.09 -19.48
CA ALA A 330 14.94 -19.76 -19.77
C ALA A 330 16.01 -19.34 -18.74
N VAL A 331 15.87 -19.73 -17.48
CA VAL A 331 16.78 -19.35 -16.38
C VAL A 331 17.99 -20.28 -16.28
N ASP A 332 17.82 -21.58 -16.55
CA ASP A 332 18.94 -22.53 -16.59
C ASP A 332 19.87 -22.28 -17.78
N SER A 333 19.36 -21.74 -18.89
CA SER A 333 20.18 -21.42 -20.07
C SER A 333 21.09 -20.19 -19.89
N SER A 334 20.67 -19.20 -19.09
CA SER A 334 21.50 -18.01 -18.81
C SER A 334 22.54 -18.26 -17.72
N THR A 335 22.16 -19.00 -16.67
CA THR A 335 23.07 -19.37 -15.57
C THR A 335 24.17 -20.35 -16.01
N ALA A 336 23.87 -21.27 -16.94
CA ALA A 336 24.87 -22.17 -17.51
C ALA A 336 25.85 -21.48 -18.47
N ALA A 337 25.45 -20.36 -19.09
CA ALA A 337 26.32 -19.56 -19.95
C ALA A 337 27.32 -18.70 -19.14
N GLU A 338 26.90 -18.16 -17.99
CA GLU A 338 27.78 -17.39 -17.09
C GLU A 338 28.72 -18.27 -16.26
N ALA A 339 28.29 -19.47 -15.85
CA ALA A 339 29.13 -20.40 -15.09
C ALA A 339 30.34 -20.92 -15.90
N LYS A 340 30.25 -20.95 -17.23
CA LYS A 340 31.38 -21.33 -18.12
C LYS A 340 32.39 -20.21 -18.33
N ALA A 341 32.04 -18.95 -18.04
CA ALA A 341 32.91 -17.81 -18.24
C ALA A 341 33.83 -17.52 -17.04
N ASN A 342 33.52 -18.05 -15.85
CA ASN A 342 34.17 -17.67 -14.59
C ASN A 342 34.64 -18.87 -13.75
N THR A 343 35.40 -19.81 -14.33
CA THR A 343 36.07 -20.86 -13.54
C THR A 343 37.56 -20.54 -13.36
N PRO A 344 38.04 -20.13 -12.17
CA PRO A 344 39.46 -20.16 -11.85
C PRO A 344 39.85 -21.57 -11.41
N ILE A 345 40.94 -22.08 -12.00
CA ILE A 345 41.60 -23.31 -11.59
C ILE A 345 42.28 -23.07 -10.24
N LEU A 346 41.88 -23.77 -9.17
CA LEU A 346 42.67 -23.83 -7.94
C LEU A 346 42.77 -25.26 -7.39
N ARG A 347 44.03 -25.61 -7.10
CA ARG A 347 44.51 -26.88 -6.57
C ARG A 347 44.18 -27.03 -5.08
N SER A 348 44.04 -28.29 -4.67
CA SER A 348 43.82 -28.78 -3.30
C SER A 348 44.95 -28.46 -2.32
N SER A 349 44.61 -28.22 -1.04
CA SER A 349 45.23 -28.93 0.09
C SER A 349 44.33 -28.93 1.34
N ALA A 350 44.42 -30.01 2.10
CA ALA A 350 43.57 -30.40 3.22
C ALA A 350 44.12 -30.04 4.62
N ALA A 351 43.33 -30.42 5.64
CA ALA A 351 43.56 -30.50 7.11
C ALA A 351 43.12 -29.27 7.93
N GLY A 352 42.51 -29.38 9.11
CA GLY A 352 42.24 -30.54 9.97
C GLY A 352 41.33 -30.19 11.17
N HIS A 353 41.10 -31.21 12.00
CA HIS A 353 40.16 -31.40 13.12
C HIS A 353 40.08 -30.32 14.23
N GLY A 354 38.94 -30.33 14.95
CA GLY A 354 38.86 -29.85 16.34
C GLY A 354 37.44 -29.81 16.92
N GLN A 355 37.03 -30.89 17.60
CA GLN A 355 35.78 -31.05 18.36
C GLN A 355 36.02 -30.71 19.84
N MET A 356 35.10 -30.01 20.52
CA MET A 356 34.88 -30.14 21.97
C MET A 356 33.42 -29.83 22.36
N ASP A 357 32.86 -30.76 23.13
CA ASP A 357 31.60 -30.72 23.87
C ASP A 357 31.76 -30.01 25.23
N VAL A 358 30.61 -29.68 25.84
CA VAL A 358 30.20 -30.00 27.24
C VAL A 358 29.47 -28.83 27.94
N ARG A 359 28.15 -28.99 28.14
CA ARG A 359 27.28 -28.87 29.37
C ARG A 359 27.42 -27.61 30.26
N ASP A 360 26.47 -27.16 31.06
CA ASP A 360 25.06 -27.36 31.44
C ASP A 360 24.83 -26.33 32.58
N ALA A 361 23.65 -25.73 32.70
CA ALA A 361 23.12 -25.21 33.98
C ALA A 361 21.71 -24.63 33.82
N SER A 362 20.73 -25.43 34.22
CA SER A 362 19.37 -25.06 34.61
C SER A 362 19.31 -24.18 35.88
N LEU A 363 18.29 -23.30 35.98
CA LEU A 363 17.27 -23.22 37.07
C LEU A 363 16.74 -21.78 37.27
N GLY A 364 15.41 -21.64 37.35
CA GLY A 364 14.75 -20.45 37.92
C GLY A 364 13.30 -20.28 37.45
N ARG A 365 12.34 -20.37 38.37
CA ARG A 365 10.89 -20.55 38.19
C ARG A 365 10.11 -19.26 38.53
N ARG A 366 8.91 -19.11 37.92
CA ARG A 366 7.61 -18.60 38.48
C ARG A 366 7.50 -17.06 38.73
N ASP A 367 6.35 -16.38 38.64
CA ASP A 367 4.90 -16.70 38.52
C ASP A 367 4.14 -15.47 37.93
N ASP A 368 3.00 -15.77 37.27
CA ASP A 368 1.66 -15.15 37.28
C ASP A 368 1.39 -13.63 37.26
N GLY A 369 0.44 -13.25 36.38
CA GLY A 369 -0.29 -11.96 36.45
C GLY A 369 -1.32 -11.78 35.33
N ALA A 370 -2.48 -12.43 35.44
CA ALA A 370 -3.63 -12.24 34.57
C ALA A 370 -4.40 -10.94 34.89
N SER A 371 -4.92 -10.24 33.86
CA SER A 371 -6.08 -9.36 34.03
C SER A 371 -6.94 -9.22 32.76
N ALA A 372 -8.17 -9.68 32.94
CA ALA A 372 -9.46 -9.43 32.31
C ALA A 372 -9.58 -8.64 30.98
N ALA A 373 -10.24 -9.33 30.05
CA ALA A 373 -10.86 -8.82 28.83
C ALA A 373 -12.04 -7.88 29.10
N THR A 374 -12.22 -6.88 28.23
CA THR A 374 -13.48 -6.14 28.07
C THR A 374 -13.94 -6.28 26.61
N GLN A 375 -15.13 -6.84 26.40
CA GLN A 375 -15.74 -7.00 25.08
C GLN A 375 -16.37 -5.67 24.57
N PRO A 376 -16.41 -5.44 23.23
CA PRO A 376 -16.99 -4.24 22.63
C PRO A 376 -18.51 -4.33 22.43
N ARG A 377 -19.22 -3.20 22.58
CA ARG A 377 -20.65 -3.03 22.28
C ARG A 377 -20.90 -2.94 20.76
N SER A 378 -22.00 -3.56 20.31
CA SER A 378 -22.49 -3.55 18.93
C SER A 378 -23.00 -2.18 18.44
N PRO A 379 -23.11 -1.94 17.11
CA PRO A 379 -23.60 -0.69 16.53
C PRO A 379 -25.13 -0.57 16.64
N VAL A 380 -25.62 0.61 17.00
CA VAL A 380 -27.05 0.96 17.09
C VAL A 380 -27.59 1.25 15.69
N ALA A 381 -28.69 0.58 15.32
CA ALA A 381 -29.51 0.93 14.16
C ALA A 381 -30.17 2.30 14.37
N GLY A 382 -30.27 3.13 13.31
CA GLY A 382 -30.91 4.45 13.37
C GLY A 382 -32.28 4.40 14.05
N SER A 383 -32.56 5.38 14.91
CA SER A 383 -33.74 5.36 15.77
C SER A 383 -35.04 5.53 14.97
N GLU A 384 -36.16 4.96 15.42
CA GLU A 384 -37.50 5.19 14.81
C GLU A 384 -37.86 6.67 14.73
N GLU A 385 -37.26 7.49 15.59
CA GLU A 385 -37.40 8.94 15.62
C GLU A 385 -36.80 9.61 14.37
N ASP A 386 -35.67 9.11 13.89
CA ASP A 386 -34.99 9.65 12.70
C ASP A 386 -35.79 9.37 11.43
N ASP A 387 -36.39 8.18 11.31
CA ASP A 387 -37.23 7.83 10.14
C ASP A 387 -38.55 8.62 10.13
N THR A 388 -39.06 9.00 11.31
CA THR A 388 -40.25 9.86 11.45
C THR A 388 -39.97 11.29 10.99
N LYS A 389 -38.80 11.84 11.33
CA LYS A 389 -38.38 13.19 10.92
C LYS A 389 -38.18 13.28 9.40
N VAL A 390 -37.56 12.28 8.80
CA VAL A 390 -37.36 12.18 7.34
C VAL A 390 -38.69 12.10 6.60
N ARG A 391 -39.64 11.28 7.09
CA ARG A 391 -40.98 11.18 6.49
C ARG A 391 -41.74 12.50 6.49
N ARG A 392 -41.56 13.36 7.52
CA ARG A 392 -42.20 14.68 7.58
C ARG A 392 -41.72 15.61 6.47
N LEU A 393 -40.41 15.65 6.21
CA LEU A 393 -39.87 16.46 5.12
C LEU A 393 -40.19 15.86 3.74
N VAL A 394 -40.21 14.54 3.61
CA VAL A 394 -40.68 13.89 2.37
C VAL A 394 -42.15 14.20 2.09
N ALA A 395 -43.00 14.23 3.12
CA ALA A 395 -44.40 14.64 2.98
C ALA A 395 -44.57 16.13 2.63
N MET A 396 -43.55 16.96 2.88
CA MET A 396 -43.48 18.37 2.44
C MET A 396 -43.03 18.51 0.98
N GLY A 397 -42.70 17.41 0.30
CA GLY A 397 -42.35 17.38 -1.12
C GLY A 397 -40.85 17.26 -1.42
N PHE A 398 -40.00 17.11 -0.40
CA PHE A 398 -38.54 16.99 -0.55
C PHE A 398 -38.11 15.54 -0.81
N GLU A 399 -37.05 15.35 -1.58
CA GLU A 399 -36.52 14.01 -1.82
C GLU A 399 -35.93 13.42 -0.53
N ARG A 400 -36.01 12.09 -0.35
CA ARG A 400 -35.56 11.45 0.91
C ARG A 400 -34.11 11.77 1.25
N ALA A 401 -33.25 11.90 0.24
CA ALA A 401 -31.86 12.27 0.40
C ALA A 401 -31.67 13.73 0.86
N GLU A 402 -32.52 14.65 0.41
CA GLU A 402 -32.50 16.07 0.79
C GLU A 402 -33.03 16.24 2.22
N ALA A 403 -34.11 15.54 2.55
CA ALA A 403 -34.65 15.47 3.91
C ALA A 403 -33.60 14.97 4.92
N LEU A 404 -32.89 13.90 4.58
CA LEU A 404 -31.81 13.36 5.42
C LEU A 404 -30.68 14.38 5.60
N ALA A 405 -30.19 14.98 4.50
CA ALA A 405 -29.09 15.94 4.56
C ALA A 405 -29.47 17.23 5.32
N ALA A 406 -30.69 17.72 5.18
CA ALA A 406 -31.17 18.91 5.87
C ALA A 406 -31.37 18.67 7.37
N LEU A 407 -31.95 17.52 7.76
CA LEU A 407 -32.05 17.12 9.17
C LEU A 407 -30.67 16.93 9.79
N GLU A 408 -29.75 16.33 9.06
CA GLU A 408 -28.38 16.12 9.51
C GLU A 408 -27.63 17.43 9.71
N ALA A 409 -27.77 18.39 8.78
CA ALA A 409 -27.20 19.73 8.91
C ALA A 409 -27.75 20.50 10.12
N MET A 410 -29.02 20.29 10.45
CA MET A 410 -29.75 20.99 11.52
C MET A 410 -29.83 20.22 12.84
N GLY A 411 -29.00 19.18 13.02
CA GLY A 411 -28.94 18.43 14.27
C GLY A 411 -30.26 17.71 14.61
N GLY A 412 -31.04 17.33 13.61
CA GLY A 412 -32.33 16.65 13.74
C GLY A 412 -33.53 17.58 13.93
N ASP A 413 -33.35 18.90 13.83
CA ASP A 413 -34.44 19.88 13.88
C ASP A 413 -35.19 19.93 12.54
N VAL A 414 -36.45 19.48 12.55
CA VAL A 414 -37.30 19.39 11.35
C VAL A 414 -37.72 20.77 10.85
N ASP A 415 -37.97 21.73 11.74
CA ASP A 415 -38.46 23.05 11.36
C ASP A 415 -37.32 23.92 10.82
N ALA A 416 -36.13 23.80 11.39
CA ALA A 416 -34.92 24.40 10.83
C ALA A 416 -34.54 23.75 9.48
N ALA A 417 -34.65 22.42 9.37
CA ALA A 417 -34.43 21.71 8.11
C ALA A 417 -35.43 22.12 7.03
N ALA A 418 -36.72 22.19 7.36
CA ALA A 418 -37.78 22.66 6.46
C ALA A 418 -37.56 24.12 6.08
N SER A 419 -37.21 24.99 7.03
CA SER A 419 -36.96 26.41 6.75
C SER A 419 -35.78 26.63 5.79
N ILE A 420 -34.77 25.75 5.81
CA ILE A 420 -33.67 25.80 4.85
C ILE A 420 -34.12 25.26 3.49
N LEU A 421 -34.90 24.19 3.47
CA LEU A 421 -35.40 23.57 2.25
C LEU A 421 -36.47 24.42 1.53
N PHE A 422 -37.23 25.25 2.25
CA PHE A 422 -38.24 26.16 1.68
C PHE A 422 -37.72 27.55 1.32
N ASN A 423 -36.57 27.97 1.85
CA ASN A 423 -35.93 29.25 1.51
C ASN A 423 -34.92 29.11 0.35
N GLU A 424 -35.08 28.06 -0.48
CA GLU A 424 -34.44 27.92 -1.79
C GLU A 424 -34.91 28.96 -2.81
#